data_AF-A0A8D2LMF8-F1
#
_entry.id   AF-A0A8D2LMF8-F1
#
_cell.length_a   1.000
_cell.length_b   1.000
_cell.length_c   1.000
_cell.angle_alpha   90.00
_cell.angle_beta   90.00
_cell.angle_gamma   90.00
#
_symmetry.space_group_name_H-M   'P 1'
#
loop_
_entity.id
_entity.type
_entity.pdbx_description
1 polymer ?
#
loop_
_entity_poly.entity_id
_entity_poly.type
_entity_poly.pdbx_seq_one_letter_code
_entity_poly.pdbx_strand_id
1 'polypeptide(L)'
;TRGTPAVCITRKQHLCCLPSAAEKPDEEAVRQWQARCPTISLETSWEEQLLEQQDHLEKEMEEAKKMISGLQALLLNGSLPEDEQGRALVLCEQETCPEEQLIILRGRLDQSMEENQELKKELQKQKQEARNLQGVKDALQQRLTQQDTLMLQIKQELLRASMDKEDLHSQNADLQRKVEERNRLLAEYKKELGQKDRHLHQHQAKMEEMLRQLSEASYQQVPLERELERKEAILAQCVKKDAEEVCRAVAGESGSRVPCGRPEGASGDLQLVREALRSLRNSFSGHDPQHHTIDSLEQGISSLMERLHRMEAQKRQERRVTPAAEAGPLVRSLAQLPHSHSTPAMSSSACTKVLYFTDRSLTPFMVNIPKRLGEVTLKDFKAAIDREGTHRYHFKALDPEFGTVKEEVFHDDDIIPGWEGKIVAWVEEDHGEN
;
A
#
# COMPACT_ATOMS: atom_id res chain seq x y z
N THR A 1 -38.77 10.84 10.90
CA THR A 1 -39.11 11.88 9.89
C THR A 1 -38.72 13.25 10.40
N ARG A 2 -37.55 13.74 9.98
CA ARG A 2 -37.15 15.15 9.87
C ARG A 2 -35.74 15.13 9.29
N GLY A 3 -35.65 15.41 7.99
CA GLY A 3 -34.41 15.45 7.23
C GLY A 3 -33.88 16.88 7.16
N THR A 4 -32.57 17.00 7.33
CA THR A 4 -31.74 18.16 6.95
C THR A 4 -30.86 17.73 5.77
N PRO A 5 -30.79 18.48 4.66
CA PRO A 5 -30.00 18.07 3.51
C PRO A 5 -28.52 18.41 3.70
N ALA A 6 -27.66 17.42 3.47
CA ALA A 6 -26.22 17.57 3.36
C ALA A 6 -25.86 18.12 1.97
N VAL A 7 -25.06 19.18 1.94
CA VAL A 7 -24.50 19.77 0.72
C VAL A 7 -23.30 18.91 0.28
N CYS A 8 -23.44 18.20 -0.83
CA CYS A 8 -22.34 17.52 -1.51
C CYS A 8 -21.62 18.50 -2.45
N ILE A 9 -20.34 18.78 -2.19
CA ILE A 9 -19.46 19.50 -3.12
C ILE A 9 -18.69 18.44 -3.92
N THR A 10 -19.17 18.16 -5.13
CA THR A 10 -18.43 17.35 -6.12
C THR A 10 -17.38 18.22 -6.82
N ARG A 11 -16.10 17.91 -6.62
CA ARG A 11 -14.97 18.54 -7.30
C ARG A 11 -14.79 17.90 -8.69
N LYS A 12 -15.18 18.61 -9.75
CA LYS A 12 -14.93 18.21 -11.15
C LYS A 12 -13.43 18.31 -11.44
N GLN A 13 -12.82 17.19 -11.81
CA GLN A 13 -11.51 17.13 -12.44
C GLN A 13 -11.68 17.50 -13.92
N HIS A 14 -11.05 18.58 -14.37
CA HIS A 14 -10.87 18.85 -15.80
C HIS A 14 -9.49 18.33 -16.19
N LEU A 15 -9.48 17.25 -16.99
CA LEU A 15 -8.35 16.84 -17.81
C LEU A 15 -8.03 17.95 -18.80
N CYS A 16 -6.80 18.47 -18.78
CA CYS A 16 -6.24 19.23 -19.89
C CYS A 16 -5.39 18.28 -20.74
N CYS A 17 -5.91 17.91 -21.90
CA CYS A 17 -5.12 17.37 -22.99
C CYS A 17 -4.41 18.54 -23.69
N LEU A 18 -3.08 18.48 -23.78
CA LEU A 18 -2.28 19.34 -24.66
C LEU A 18 -2.33 18.79 -26.10
N PRO A 19 -2.51 19.64 -27.14
CA PRO A 19 -2.04 19.33 -28.48
C PRO A 19 -0.68 19.98 -28.75
N SER A 20 0.14 19.20 -29.44
CA SER A 20 1.48 19.52 -29.92
C SER A 20 1.45 20.36 -31.21
N ALA A 21 2.45 21.25 -31.30
CA ALA A 21 3.09 21.82 -32.49
C ALA A 21 2.34 22.83 -33.40
N ALA A 22 2.93 24.04 -33.39
CA ALA A 22 3.17 24.94 -34.51
C ALA A 22 1.97 25.63 -35.19
N GLU A 23 1.66 26.86 -34.75
CA GLU A 23 1.61 28.08 -35.59
C GLU A 23 1.41 29.34 -34.69
N LYS A 24 1.72 30.52 -35.24
CA LYS A 24 2.02 31.81 -34.57
C LYS A 24 0.93 32.36 -33.63
N PRO A 25 1.25 33.25 -32.65
CA PRO A 25 0.27 33.75 -31.70
C PRO A 25 -0.60 34.87 -32.30
N ASP A 26 -1.93 34.70 -32.26
CA ASP A 26 -2.90 35.76 -32.55
C ASP A 26 -3.22 36.56 -31.28
N GLU A 27 -2.97 37.88 -31.33
CA GLU A 27 -3.26 38.86 -30.27
C GLU A 27 -4.76 38.98 -29.91
N GLU A 28 -5.65 38.34 -30.66
CA GLU A 28 -7.10 38.38 -30.42
C GLU A 28 -7.56 37.43 -29.29
N ALA A 29 -6.80 36.38 -28.98
CA ALA A 29 -7.16 35.44 -27.92
C ALA A 29 -7.03 36.04 -26.51
N VAL A 30 -6.12 36.99 -26.30
CA VAL A 30 -5.90 37.65 -24.99
C VAL A 30 -7.04 38.62 -24.66
N ARG A 31 -7.60 39.29 -25.68
CA ARG A 31 -8.71 40.25 -25.50
C ARG A 31 -10.02 39.56 -25.15
N GLN A 32 -10.24 38.34 -25.64
CA GLN A 32 -11.51 37.63 -25.43
C GLN A 32 -11.61 36.95 -24.05
N TRP A 33 -10.48 36.67 -23.39
CA TRP A 33 -10.47 36.16 -22.01
C TRP A 33 -10.76 37.25 -20.95
N GLN A 34 -10.44 38.52 -21.22
CA GLN A 34 -10.73 39.64 -20.30
C GLN A 34 -12.23 40.00 -20.24
N ALA A 35 -13.03 39.64 -21.24
CA ALA A 35 -14.44 40.01 -21.32
C ALA A 35 -15.41 39.11 -20.49
N ARG A 36 -14.90 38.11 -19.75
CA ARG A 36 -15.74 37.14 -19.00
C ARG A 36 -15.61 37.18 -17.48
N CYS A 37 -14.88 38.15 -16.91
CA CYS A 37 -14.83 38.36 -15.45
C CYS A 37 -15.44 39.71 -15.06
N PRO A 38 -16.64 39.73 -14.44
CA PRO A 38 -17.22 40.96 -13.87
C PRO A 38 -16.44 41.48 -12.64
N THR A 39 -15.46 40.73 -12.14
CA THR A 39 -14.81 40.99 -10.85
C THR A 39 -13.73 42.07 -10.90
N ILE A 40 -13.03 42.24 -12.03
CA ILE A 40 -11.92 43.21 -12.16
C ILE A 40 -12.43 44.67 -12.20
N SER A 41 -13.66 44.89 -12.67
CA SER A 41 -14.26 46.23 -12.74
C SER A 41 -14.72 46.77 -11.37
N LEU A 42 -14.91 45.91 -10.37
CA LEU A 42 -15.38 46.33 -9.05
C LEU A 42 -14.22 46.67 -8.09
N GLU A 43 -13.05 46.02 -8.27
CA GLU A 43 -11.85 46.31 -7.47
C GLU A 43 -11.26 47.69 -7.78
N THR A 44 -11.32 48.14 -9.04
CA THR A 44 -10.79 49.47 -9.43
C THR A 44 -11.61 50.64 -8.87
N SER A 45 -12.92 50.45 -8.65
CA SER A 45 -13.80 51.51 -8.17
C SER A 45 -13.53 51.91 -6.72
N TRP A 46 -13.19 50.97 -5.85
CA TRP A 46 -12.89 51.27 -4.44
C TRP A 46 -11.47 51.80 -4.29
N GLU A 47 -10.52 51.34 -5.12
CA GLU A 47 -9.15 51.86 -5.14
C GLU A 47 -9.10 53.32 -5.62
N GLU A 48 -9.83 53.66 -6.69
CA GLU A 48 -9.95 55.05 -7.16
C GLU A 48 -10.61 55.94 -6.10
N GLN A 49 -11.69 55.47 -5.45
CA GLN A 49 -12.36 56.21 -4.40
C GLN A 49 -11.49 56.40 -3.14
N LEU A 50 -10.59 55.46 -2.84
CA LEU A 50 -9.63 55.56 -1.76
C LEU A 50 -8.53 56.59 -2.08
N LEU A 51 -8.04 56.61 -3.33
CA LEU A 51 -7.08 57.61 -3.82
C LEU A 51 -7.68 59.01 -3.78
N GLU A 52 -8.92 59.19 -4.22
CA GLU A 52 -9.63 60.47 -4.15
C GLU A 52 -9.83 60.94 -2.70
N GLN A 53 -10.16 60.02 -1.77
CA GLN A 53 -10.22 60.35 -0.34
C GLN A 53 -8.85 60.73 0.23
N GLN A 54 -7.78 60.05 -0.19
CA GLN A 54 -6.44 60.37 0.23
C GLN A 54 -6.02 61.77 -0.25
N ASP A 55 -6.27 62.11 -1.52
CA ASP A 55 -5.97 63.42 -2.10
C ASP A 55 -6.78 64.53 -1.42
N HIS A 56 -8.06 64.25 -1.09
CA HIS A 56 -8.90 65.18 -0.34
C HIS A 56 -8.37 65.45 1.08
N LEU A 57 -7.96 64.40 1.81
CA LEU A 57 -7.37 64.52 3.14
C LEU A 57 -6.01 65.24 3.11
N GLU A 58 -5.19 64.99 2.09
CA GLU A 58 -3.92 65.70 1.90
C GLU A 58 -4.15 67.20 1.69
N LYS A 59 -5.18 67.56 0.92
CA LYS A 59 -5.56 68.96 0.70
C LYS A 59 -6.08 69.63 1.98
N GLU A 60 -6.96 68.97 2.74
CA GLU A 60 -7.43 69.49 4.04
C GLU A 60 -6.29 69.61 5.05
N MET A 61 -5.35 68.65 5.06
CA MET A 61 -4.15 68.73 5.89
C MET A 61 -3.28 69.93 5.51
N GLU A 62 -3.12 70.21 4.22
CA GLU A 62 -2.34 71.35 3.74
C GLU A 62 -3.01 72.70 4.06
N GLU A 63 -4.34 72.77 3.99
CA GLU A 63 -5.12 73.92 4.43
C GLU A 63 -5.01 74.13 5.94
N ALA A 64 -5.08 73.05 6.74
CA ALA A 64 -4.86 73.09 8.18
C ALA A 64 -3.45 73.56 8.53
N LYS A 65 -2.42 73.06 7.82
CA LYS A 65 -1.03 73.53 8.00
C LYS A 65 -0.88 75.02 7.69
N LYS A 66 -1.53 75.52 6.63
CA LYS A 66 -1.54 76.96 6.32
C LYS A 66 -2.22 77.78 7.40
N MET A 67 -3.38 77.34 7.89
CA MET A 67 -4.07 78.00 9.01
C MET A 67 -3.23 77.99 10.28
N ILE A 68 -2.63 76.86 10.65
CA ILE A 68 -1.76 76.75 11.82
C ILE A 68 -0.54 77.66 11.66
N SER A 69 0.08 77.70 10.49
CA SER A 69 1.21 78.58 10.21
C SER A 69 0.81 80.06 10.29
N GLY A 70 -0.38 80.42 9.81
CA GLY A 70 -0.94 81.77 9.92
C GLY A 70 -1.26 82.16 11.37
N LEU A 71 -1.84 81.25 12.16
CA LEU A 71 -2.08 81.44 13.59
C LEU A 71 -0.77 81.54 14.38
N GLN A 72 0.22 80.72 14.04
CA GLN A 72 1.56 80.76 14.62
C GLN A 72 2.24 82.10 14.30
N ALA A 73 2.10 82.63 13.08
CA ALA A 73 2.61 83.94 12.71
C ALA A 73 1.89 85.07 13.46
N LEU A 74 0.55 85.02 13.59
CA LEU A 74 -0.21 85.98 14.39
C LEU A 74 0.18 85.95 15.87
N LEU A 75 0.39 84.77 16.45
CA LEU A 75 0.77 84.60 17.85
C LEU A 75 2.21 85.05 18.14
N LEU A 76 3.15 84.79 17.22
CA LEU A 76 4.56 85.14 17.40
C LEU A 76 4.89 86.58 17.00
N ASN A 77 4.27 87.08 15.91
CA ASN A 77 4.65 88.34 15.28
C ASN A 77 3.56 89.43 15.38
N GLY A 78 2.34 89.08 15.80
CA GLY A 78 1.22 90.02 15.93
C GLY A 78 0.58 90.47 14.61
N SER A 79 1.01 89.93 13.46
CA SER A 79 0.48 90.24 12.13
C SER A 79 0.63 89.07 11.16
N LEU A 80 -0.23 89.00 10.14
CA LEU A 80 -0.13 88.04 9.04
C LEU A 80 1.08 88.34 8.14
N PRO A 81 1.71 87.32 7.50
CA PRO A 81 2.86 87.52 6.61
C PRO A 81 2.57 88.42 5.40
N GLU A 82 1.31 88.57 5.02
CA GLU A 82 0.90 89.45 3.92
C GLU A 82 0.93 90.95 4.28
N ASP A 83 1.07 91.30 5.57
CA ASP A 83 1.19 92.69 6.05
C ASP A 83 2.65 93.15 6.29
N GLU A 84 3.65 92.33 5.91
CA GLU A 84 5.09 92.61 6.13
C GLU A 84 5.72 93.67 5.20
N GLN A 85 4.97 94.71 4.81
CA GLN A 85 5.55 95.89 4.16
C GLN A 85 5.46 97.20 4.97
N GLY A 86 4.96 97.18 6.21
CA GLY A 86 4.75 98.44 6.94
C GLY A 86 4.99 98.46 8.44
N ARG A 87 5.41 97.37 9.10
CA ARG A 87 5.47 97.39 10.56
C ARG A 87 6.47 96.40 11.16
N ALA A 88 7.76 96.64 10.88
CA ALA A 88 8.80 96.12 11.76
C ALA A 88 8.56 96.68 13.17
N LEU A 89 8.41 95.76 14.12
CA LEU A 89 8.12 95.96 15.55
C LEU A 89 8.88 97.15 16.15
N VAL A 90 8.17 98.27 16.31
CA VAL A 90 8.55 99.37 17.21
C VAL A 90 8.40 98.86 18.64
N LEU A 91 9.47 98.27 19.17
CA LEU A 91 9.57 98.04 20.60
C LEU A 91 10.06 99.33 21.26
N CYS A 92 9.09 100.07 21.80
CA CYS A 92 9.23 100.95 22.96
C CYS A 92 10.08 102.22 22.82
N GLU A 93 9.58 103.20 22.07
CA GLU A 93 9.70 104.60 22.47
C GLU A 93 8.54 104.93 23.41
N GLN A 94 8.57 104.42 24.64
CA GLN A 94 7.72 104.96 25.69
C GLN A 94 8.48 104.91 27.02
N GLU A 95 8.54 106.08 27.66
CA GLU A 95 9.23 106.46 28.89
C GLU A 95 9.04 105.44 30.04
N THR A 96 9.71 104.30 29.93
CA THR A 96 9.82 103.31 30.99
C THR A 96 11.12 103.57 31.72
N CYS A 97 11.06 103.59 33.04
CA CYS A 97 12.23 103.79 33.89
C CYS A 97 13.29 102.72 33.52
N PRO A 98 14.58 103.04 33.40
CA PRO A 98 15.62 102.08 33.02
C PRO A 98 15.63 100.82 33.90
N GLU A 99 15.22 100.91 35.17
CA GLU A 99 14.99 99.74 36.02
C GLU A 99 13.92 98.77 35.49
N GLU A 100 12.80 99.26 34.94
CA GLU A 100 11.71 98.43 34.43
C GLU A 100 12.11 97.69 33.16
N GLN A 101 12.86 98.36 32.26
CA GLN A 101 13.41 97.73 31.06
C GLN A 101 14.41 96.61 31.41
N LEU A 102 15.24 96.80 32.44
CA LEU A 102 16.14 95.77 32.94
C LEU A 102 15.39 94.57 33.51
N ILE A 103 14.29 94.78 34.23
CA ILE A 103 13.45 93.69 34.76
C ILE A 103 12.83 92.87 33.61
N ILE A 104 12.32 93.54 32.57
CA ILE A 104 11.73 92.85 31.40
C ILE A 104 12.80 92.05 30.64
N LEU A 105 13.98 92.64 30.40
CA LEU A 105 15.08 91.95 29.72
C LEU A 105 15.59 90.76 30.54
N ARG A 106 15.69 90.90 31.87
CA ARG A 106 16.03 89.80 32.79
C ARG A 106 15.01 88.67 32.70
N GLY A 107 13.71 88.98 32.76
CA GLY A 107 12.64 87.97 32.65
C GLY A 107 12.64 87.24 31.31
N ARG A 108 12.85 87.95 30.19
CA ARG A 108 12.99 87.33 28.86
C ARG A 108 14.22 86.44 28.76
N LEU A 109 15.34 86.84 29.36
CA LEU A 109 16.55 86.02 29.40
C LEU A 109 16.32 84.75 30.23
N ASP A 110 15.70 84.88 31.40
CA ASP A 110 15.39 83.75 32.29
C ASP A 110 14.43 82.75 31.60
N GLN A 111 13.37 83.26 30.95
CA GLN A 111 12.46 82.44 30.14
C GLN A 111 13.20 81.72 29.02
N SER A 112 14.03 82.43 28.24
CA SER A 112 14.80 81.84 27.16
C SER A 112 15.77 80.76 27.65
N MET A 113 16.38 80.96 28.83
CA MET A 113 17.25 79.95 29.45
C MET A 113 16.47 78.70 29.85
N GLU A 114 15.27 78.84 30.40
CA GLU A 114 14.39 77.73 30.78
C GLU A 114 13.91 76.94 29.56
N GLU A 115 13.44 77.62 28.51
CA GLU A 115 13.09 77.01 27.22
C GLU A 115 14.27 76.24 26.62
N ASN A 116 15.50 76.80 26.69
CA ASN A 116 16.69 76.12 26.21
C ASN A 116 17.01 74.84 27.00
N GLN A 117 16.74 74.83 28.31
CA GLN A 117 16.88 73.64 29.14
C GLN A 117 15.83 72.58 28.80
N GLU A 118 14.59 72.98 28.56
CA GLU A 118 13.52 72.08 28.14
C GLU A 118 13.79 71.47 26.77
N LEU A 119 14.20 72.28 25.79
CA LEU A 119 14.61 71.81 24.46
C LEU A 119 15.78 70.82 24.53
N LYS A 120 16.74 71.02 25.45
CA LYS A 120 17.82 70.06 25.67
C LYS A 120 17.31 68.72 26.21
N LYS A 121 16.33 68.72 27.12
CA LYS A 121 15.71 67.50 27.64
C LYS A 121 14.96 66.76 26.53
N GLU A 122 14.16 67.47 25.74
CA GLU A 122 13.41 66.86 24.63
C GLU A 122 14.37 66.31 23.56
N LEU A 123 15.44 67.04 23.21
CA LEU A 123 16.48 66.54 22.31
C LEU A 123 17.12 65.23 22.81
N GLN A 124 17.38 65.13 24.12
CA GLN A 124 17.91 63.90 24.71
C GLN A 124 16.92 62.73 24.64
N LYS A 125 15.63 63.01 24.89
CA LYS A 125 14.56 62.03 24.76
C LYS A 125 14.42 61.54 23.32
N GLN A 126 14.35 62.45 22.34
CA GLN A 126 14.32 62.11 20.92
C GLN A 126 15.53 61.29 20.47
N LYS A 127 16.74 61.61 20.98
CA LYS A 127 17.93 60.79 20.72
C LYS A 127 17.81 59.37 21.27
N GLN A 128 17.16 59.19 22.43
CA GLN A 128 16.95 57.87 22.99
C GLN A 128 15.88 57.09 22.21
N GLU A 129 14.79 57.74 21.82
CA GLU A 129 13.75 57.15 20.98
C GLU A 129 14.32 56.70 19.63
N ALA A 130 15.17 57.51 18.98
CA ALA A 130 15.85 57.13 17.75
C ALA A 130 16.72 55.87 17.89
N ARG A 131 17.44 55.72 19.02
CA ARG A 131 18.21 54.49 19.31
C ARG A 131 17.31 53.29 19.52
N ASN A 132 16.19 53.46 20.23
CA ASN A 132 15.23 52.38 20.46
C ASN A 132 14.60 51.92 19.13
N LEU A 133 14.18 52.85 18.28
CA LEU A 133 13.63 52.56 16.95
C LEU A 133 14.66 51.87 16.06
N GLN A 134 15.93 52.28 16.11
CA GLN A 134 17.00 51.60 15.39
C GLN A 134 17.16 50.14 15.85
N GLY A 135 17.12 49.88 17.16
CA GLY A 135 17.15 48.51 17.68
C GLY A 135 15.94 47.66 17.25
N VAL A 136 14.74 48.26 17.22
CA VAL A 136 13.53 47.57 16.72
C VAL A 136 13.65 47.27 15.23
N LYS A 137 14.15 48.21 14.43
CA LYS A 137 14.41 48.03 12.99
C LYS A 137 15.36 46.87 12.75
N ASP A 138 16.49 46.82 13.46
CA ASP A 138 17.49 45.77 13.29
C ASP A 138 16.94 44.38 13.68
N ALA A 139 16.15 44.30 14.76
CA ALA A 139 15.49 43.06 15.17
C ALA A 139 14.41 42.59 14.17
N LEU A 140 13.68 43.52 13.54
CA LEU A 140 12.73 43.19 12.48
C LEU A 140 13.45 42.73 11.21
N GLN A 141 14.54 43.40 10.83
CA GLN A 141 15.35 43.01 9.69
C GLN A 141 15.93 41.60 9.87
N GLN A 142 16.42 41.28 11.07
CA GLN A 142 16.91 39.94 11.39
C GLN A 142 15.81 38.88 11.25
N ARG A 143 14.61 39.13 11.79
CA ARG A 143 13.47 38.20 11.65
C ARG A 143 13.05 38.01 10.20
N LEU A 144 13.06 39.07 9.39
CA LEU A 144 12.77 38.99 7.96
C LEU A 144 13.77 38.06 7.26
N THR A 145 15.07 38.24 7.48
CA THR A 145 16.10 37.37 6.88
C THR A 145 16.00 35.91 7.31
N GLN A 146 15.59 35.65 8.56
CA GLN A 146 15.31 34.30 9.04
C GLN A 146 14.11 33.68 8.32
N GLN A 147 13.03 34.45 8.16
CA GLN A 147 11.84 34.00 7.42
C GLN A 147 12.16 33.73 5.94
N ASP A 148 12.96 34.58 5.29
CA ASP A 148 13.40 34.36 3.90
C ASP A 148 14.17 33.05 3.75
N THR A 149 15.03 32.73 4.72
CA THR A 149 15.79 31.47 4.74
C THR A 149 14.87 30.26 4.88
N LEU A 150 13.92 30.30 5.82
CA LEU A 150 12.93 29.24 5.99
C LEU A 150 12.03 29.08 4.77
N MET A 151 11.62 30.19 4.14
CA MET A 151 10.83 30.16 2.91
C MET A 151 11.59 29.48 1.78
N LEU A 152 12.89 29.76 1.63
CA LEU A 152 13.73 29.09 0.64
C LEU A 152 13.86 27.60 0.93
N GLN A 153 14.01 27.20 2.19
CA GLN A 153 14.06 25.79 2.58
C GLN A 153 12.75 25.06 2.22
N ILE A 154 11.60 25.62 2.60
CA ILE A 154 10.28 25.05 2.29
C ILE A 154 10.07 24.96 0.78
N LYS A 155 10.50 25.96 0.00
CA LYS A 155 10.44 25.91 -1.47
C LYS A 155 11.27 24.76 -2.04
N GLN A 156 12.46 24.49 -1.50
CA GLN A 156 13.28 23.35 -1.92
C GLN A 156 12.63 22.01 -1.55
N GLU A 157 12.07 21.89 -0.35
CA GLU A 157 11.36 20.69 0.10
C GLU A 157 10.10 20.43 -0.75
N LEU A 158 9.35 21.47 -1.10
CA LEU A 158 8.20 21.37 -1.99
C LEU A 158 8.60 20.86 -3.39
N LEU A 159 9.72 21.32 -3.93
CA LEU A 159 10.24 20.84 -5.22
C LEU A 159 10.61 19.35 -5.16
N ARG A 160 11.33 18.91 -4.11
CA ARG A 160 11.65 17.49 -3.91
C ARG A 160 10.38 16.64 -3.83
N ALA A 161 9.43 17.05 -2.98
CA ALA A 161 8.16 16.34 -2.84
C ALA A 161 7.33 16.30 -4.14
N SER A 162 7.43 17.34 -4.98
CA SER A 162 6.78 17.35 -6.30
C SER A 162 7.39 16.32 -7.24
N MET A 163 8.71 16.21 -7.26
CA MET A 163 9.41 15.20 -8.07
C MET A 163 9.07 13.79 -7.61
N ASP A 164 9.12 13.52 -6.30
CA ASP A 164 8.75 12.21 -5.74
C ASP A 164 7.31 11.82 -6.09
N LYS A 165 6.40 12.80 -6.08
CA LYS A 165 5.00 12.60 -6.49
C LYS A 165 4.88 12.24 -7.97
N GLU A 166 5.65 12.89 -8.85
CA GLU A 166 5.66 12.59 -10.29
C GLU A 166 6.23 11.19 -10.56
N ASP A 167 7.27 10.79 -9.84
CA ASP A 167 7.86 9.44 -9.92
C ASP A 167 6.86 8.37 -9.46
N LEU A 168 6.21 8.58 -8.32
CA LEU A 168 5.14 7.68 -7.83
C LEU A 168 3.94 7.66 -8.78
N HIS A 169 3.63 8.77 -9.45
CA HIS A 169 2.58 8.81 -10.46
C HIS A 169 2.95 7.96 -11.69
N SER A 170 4.18 8.06 -12.16
CA SER A 170 4.71 7.24 -13.26
C SER A 170 4.70 5.75 -12.92
N GLN A 171 5.17 5.38 -11.72
CA GLN A 171 5.13 3.98 -11.24
C GLN A 171 3.70 3.44 -11.12
N ASN A 172 2.75 4.25 -10.64
CA ASN A 172 1.34 3.86 -10.61
C ASN A 172 0.78 3.62 -12.01
N ALA A 173 1.13 4.46 -12.99
CA ALA A 173 0.71 4.28 -14.37
C ALA A 173 1.30 2.99 -14.99
N ASP A 174 2.55 2.65 -14.67
CA ASP A 174 3.17 1.38 -15.06
C ASP A 174 2.45 0.17 -14.46
N LEU A 175 2.16 0.21 -13.16
CA LEU A 175 1.46 -0.87 -12.48
C LEU A 175 0.04 -1.04 -13.02
N GLN A 176 -0.65 0.06 -13.30
CA GLN A 176 -1.99 0.04 -13.90
C GLN A 176 -1.97 -0.66 -15.27
N ARG A 177 -1.00 -0.31 -16.13
CA ARG A 177 -0.81 -0.99 -17.43
C ARG A 177 -0.55 -2.49 -17.27
N LYS A 178 0.27 -2.90 -16.29
CA LYS A 178 0.51 -4.33 -16.00
C LYS A 178 -0.76 -5.05 -15.55
N VAL A 179 -1.58 -4.42 -14.72
CA VAL A 179 -2.87 -4.98 -14.28
C VAL A 179 -3.82 -5.15 -15.46
N GLU A 180 -3.91 -4.15 -16.34
CA GLU A 180 -4.73 -4.23 -17.57
C GLU A 180 -4.28 -5.36 -18.49
N GLU A 181 -2.97 -5.53 -18.66
CA GLU A 181 -2.39 -6.63 -19.44
C GLU A 181 -2.72 -8.01 -18.83
N ARG A 182 -2.58 -8.16 -17.50
CA ARG A 182 -2.97 -9.41 -16.81
C ARG A 182 -4.46 -9.68 -16.93
N ASN A 183 -5.31 -8.66 -16.82
CA ASN A 183 -6.75 -8.79 -17.00
C ASN A 183 -7.11 -9.22 -18.43
N ARG A 184 -6.41 -8.69 -19.44
CA ARG A 184 -6.56 -9.12 -20.83
C ARG A 184 -6.22 -10.60 -21.00
N LEU A 185 -5.06 -11.04 -20.49
CA LEU A 185 -4.66 -12.45 -20.55
C LEU A 185 -5.64 -13.37 -19.81
N LEU A 186 -6.15 -12.94 -18.66
CA LEU A 186 -7.19 -13.67 -17.93
C LEU A 186 -8.48 -13.83 -18.76
N ALA A 187 -8.87 -12.81 -19.52
CA ALA A 187 -10.02 -12.90 -20.41
C ALA A 187 -9.77 -13.89 -21.57
N GLU A 188 -8.56 -13.89 -22.13
CA GLU A 188 -8.14 -14.84 -23.16
C GLU A 188 -8.18 -16.29 -22.64
N TYR A 189 -7.61 -16.57 -21.46
CA TYR A 189 -7.66 -17.90 -20.85
C TYR A 189 -9.08 -18.36 -20.50
N LYS A 190 -9.94 -17.45 -20.01
CA LYS A 190 -11.36 -17.78 -19.77
C LYS A 190 -12.07 -18.19 -21.06
N LYS A 191 -11.77 -17.53 -22.19
CA LYS A 191 -12.31 -17.88 -23.49
C LYS A 191 -11.83 -19.26 -23.96
N GLU A 192 -10.55 -19.57 -23.77
CA GLU A 192 -9.99 -20.90 -24.08
C GLU A 192 -10.61 -22.01 -23.23
N LEU A 193 -10.78 -21.77 -21.92
CA LEU A 193 -11.47 -22.71 -21.02
C LEU A 193 -12.90 -22.97 -21.49
N GLY A 194 -13.67 -21.92 -21.80
CA GLY A 194 -15.02 -22.08 -22.32
C GLY A 194 -15.09 -22.77 -23.70
N GLN A 195 -14.02 -22.72 -24.51
CA GLN A 195 -13.92 -23.54 -25.72
C GLN A 195 -13.69 -25.01 -25.39
N LYS A 196 -12.75 -25.31 -24.49
CA LYS A 196 -12.46 -26.68 -24.04
C LYS A 196 -13.68 -27.33 -23.38
N ASP A 197 -14.42 -26.59 -22.55
CA ASP A 197 -15.66 -27.08 -21.94
C ASP A 197 -16.69 -27.46 -23.00
N ARG A 198 -16.88 -26.64 -24.04
CA ARG A 198 -17.78 -26.98 -25.16
C ARG A 198 -17.36 -28.25 -25.87
N HIS A 199 -16.07 -28.46 -26.11
CA HIS A 199 -15.57 -29.70 -26.69
C HIS A 199 -15.81 -30.91 -25.78
N LEU A 200 -15.58 -30.77 -24.47
CA LEU A 200 -15.86 -31.83 -23.50
C LEU A 200 -17.34 -32.23 -23.50
N HIS A 201 -18.26 -31.27 -23.48
CA HIS A 201 -19.70 -31.54 -23.57
C HIS A 201 -20.07 -32.22 -24.90
N GLN A 202 -19.46 -31.80 -26.02
CA GLN A 202 -19.66 -32.47 -27.32
C GLN A 202 -19.20 -33.94 -27.29
N HIS A 203 -18.06 -34.23 -26.67
CA HIS A 203 -17.57 -35.60 -26.54
C HIS A 203 -18.44 -36.43 -25.59
N GLN A 204 -18.88 -35.88 -24.47
CA GLN A 204 -19.82 -36.55 -23.56
C GLN A 204 -21.14 -36.90 -24.26
N ALA A 205 -21.76 -35.95 -24.95
CA ALA A 205 -22.99 -36.20 -25.70
C ALA A 205 -22.84 -37.30 -26.76
N LYS A 206 -21.69 -37.34 -27.46
CA LYS A 206 -21.38 -38.43 -28.40
C LYS A 206 -21.25 -39.79 -27.71
N MET A 207 -20.61 -39.84 -26.54
CA MET A 207 -20.48 -41.09 -25.77
C MET A 207 -21.85 -41.57 -25.27
N GLU A 208 -22.71 -40.66 -24.80
CA GLU A 208 -24.08 -40.97 -24.40
C GLU A 208 -24.92 -41.50 -25.57
N GLU A 209 -24.76 -40.91 -26.77
CA GLU A 209 -25.43 -41.40 -27.97
C GLU A 209 -24.96 -42.81 -28.37
N MET A 210 -23.65 -43.07 -28.33
CA MET A 210 -23.10 -44.41 -28.58
C MET A 210 -23.60 -45.43 -27.55
N LEU A 211 -23.66 -45.05 -26.26
CA LEU A 211 -24.24 -45.91 -25.21
C LEU A 211 -25.72 -46.20 -25.46
N ARG A 212 -26.50 -45.19 -25.89
CA ARG A 212 -27.90 -45.37 -26.25
C ARG A 212 -28.06 -46.32 -27.43
N GLN A 213 -27.24 -46.18 -28.48
CA GLN A 213 -27.24 -47.10 -29.63
C GLN A 213 -26.89 -48.53 -29.23
N LEU A 214 -25.89 -48.73 -28.35
CA LEU A 214 -25.55 -50.04 -27.81
C LEU A 214 -26.70 -50.66 -27.01
N SER A 215 -27.40 -49.85 -26.20
CA SER A 215 -28.57 -50.33 -25.46
C SER A 215 -29.72 -50.73 -26.39
N GLU A 216 -29.92 -50.01 -27.49
CA GLU A 216 -30.96 -50.29 -28.48
C GLU A 216 -30.64 -51.56 -29.27
N ALA A 217 -29.38 -51.73 -29.68
CA ALA A 217 -28.91 -52.96 -30.30
C ALA A 217 -29.05 -54.16 -29.37
N SER A 218 -28.71 -54.00 -28.08
CA SER A 218 -28.91 -55.05 -27.06
C SER A 218 -30.39 -55.40 -26.90
N TYR A 219 -31.29 -54.41 -26.89
CA TYR A 219 -32.74 -54.66 -26.84
C TYR A 219 -33.24 -55.43 -28.07
N GLN A 220 -32.72 -55.12 -29.26
CA GLN A 220 -33.04 -55.85 -30.50
C GLN A 220 -32.44 -57.26 -30.54
N GLN A 221 -31.30 -57.48 -29.90
CA GLN A 221 -30.63 -58.78 -29.82
C GLN A 221 -31.44 -59.81 -29.00
N VAL A 222 -32.07 -59.40 -27.89
CA VAL A 222 -32.83 -60.28 -26.99
C VAL A 222 -33.92 -61.13 -27.68
N PRO A 223 -34.84 -60.58 -28.50
CA PRO A 223 -35.86 -61.40 -29.18
C PRO A 223 -35.26 -62.35 -30.22
N LEU A 224 -34.19 -61.93 -30.91
CA LEU A 224 -33.47 -62.75 -31.89
C LEU A 224 -32.78 -63.94 -31.21
N GLU A 225 -32.14 -63.72 -30.05
CA GLU A 225 -31.55 -64.77 -29.22
C GLU A 225 -32.63 -65.76 -28.75
N ARG A 226 -33.78 -65.28 -28.26
CA ARG A 226 -34.89 -66.17 -27.89
C ARG A 226 -35.42 -66.98 -29.07
N GLU A 227 -35.42 -66.43 -30.28
CA GLU A 227 -35.82 -67.18 -31.48
C GLU A 227 -34.77 -68.21 -31.88
N LEU A 228 -33.48 -67.86 -31.77
CA LEU A 228 -32.37 -68.77 -31.96
C LEU A 228 -32.44 -69.95 -30.97
N GLU A 229 -32.60 -69.68 -29.68
CA GLU A 229 -32.76 -70.70 -28.63
C GLU A 229 -33.95 -71.63 -28.91
N ARG A 230 -35.08 -71.09 -29.40
CA ARG A 230 -36.23 -71.92 -29.82
C ARG A 230 -35.87 -72.82 -31.00
N LYS A 231 -35.19 -72.29 -32.01
CA LYS A 231 -34.75 -73.07 -33.18
C LYS A 231 -33.71 -74.13 -32.78
N GLU A 232 -32.78 -73.80 -31.90
CA GLU A 232 -31.79 -74.73 -31.33
C GLU A 232 -32.45 -75.83 -30.51
N ALA A 233 -33.47 -75.51 -29.70
CA ALA A 233 -34.22 -76.52 -28.95
C ALA A 233 -34.96 -77.50 -29.87
N ILE A 234 -35.53 -77.01 -30.98
CA ILE A 234 -36.15 -77.86 -32.01
C ILE A 234 -35.09 -78.74 -32.67
N LEU A 235 -33.95 -78.17 -33.08
CA LEU A 235 -32.84 -78.93 -33.67
C LEU A 235 -32.31 -80.00 -32.71
N ALA A 236 -32.11 -79.65 -31.43
CA ALA A 236 -31.69 -80.58 -30.40
C ALA A 236 -32.71 -81.70 -30.17
N GLN A 237 -34.01 -81.42 -30.30
CA GLN A 237 -35.06 -82.44 -30.24
C GLN A 237 -35.03 -83.36 -31.47
N CYS A 238 -34.78 -82.84 -32.67
CA CYS A 238 -34.59 -83.64 -33.87
C CYS A 238 -33.36 -84.53 -33.74
N VAL A 239 -32.21 -83.97 -33.34
CA VAL A 239 -30.98 -84.73 -33.09
C VAL A 239 -31.17 -85.75 -31.98
N LYS A 240 -31.95 -85.45 -30.92
CA LYS A 240 -32.29 -86.45 -29.90
C LYS A 240 -33.19 -87.56 -30.44
N LYS A 241 -34.14 -87.27 -31.33
CA LYS A 241 -34.96 -88.31 -31.98
C LYS A 241 -34.11 -89.18 -32.90
N ASP A 242 -33.21 -88.57 -33.66
CA ASP A 242 -32.22 -89.28 -34.49
C ASP A 242 -31.25 -90.09 -33.61
N ALA A 243 -30.84 -89.54 -32.46
CA ALA A 243 -30.01 -90.23 -31.48
C ALA A 243 -30.78 -91.29 -30.68
N GLU A 244 -32.10 -91.18 -30.47
CA GLU A 244 -32.95 -92.20 -29.83
C GLU A 244 -33.32 -93.31 -30.83
N GLU A 245 -33.39 -93.01 -32.13
CA GLU A 245 -33.39 -94.00 -33.21
C GLU A 245 -32.04 -94.70 -33.33
N VAL A 246 -30.92 -93.99 -33.14
CA VAL A 246 -29.58 -94.56 -33.13
C VAL A 246 -29.28 -95.30 -31.83
N CYS A 247 -29.67 -94.84 -30.64
CA CYS A 247 -29.41 -95.45 -29.32
C CYS A 247 -30.26 -96.69 -29.02
N ARG A 248 -31.24 -97.03 -29.87
CA ARG A 248 -31.82 -98.39 -29.90
C ARG A 248 -30.86 -99.41 -30.54
N ALA A 249 -29.77 -98.92 -31.15
CA ALA A 249 -28.60 -99.67 -31.53
C ALA A 249 -27.38 -99.17 -30.72
N VAL A 250 -26.63 -100.08 -30.12
CA VAL A 250 -25.34 -99.82 -29.47
C VAL A 250 -25.41 -99.17 -28.07
N ALA A 251 -25.45 -100.05 -27.07
CA ALA A 251 -24.91 -99.79 -25.74
C ALA A 251 -23.39 -100.01 -25.76
N GLY A 252 -22.59 -99.10 -25.18
CA GLY A 252 -21.15 -99.33 -24.99
C GLY A 252 -20.31 -98.11 -24.58
N GLU A 253 -19.93 -98.10 -23.29
CA GLU A 253 -18.62 -97.74 -22.70
C GLU A 253 -17.97 -96.33 -22.78
N SER A 254 -17.76 -95.79 -21.56
CA SER A 254 -16.51 -95.33 -20.90
C SER A 254 -15.58 -94.19 -21.43
N GLY A 255 -15.14 -93.37 -20.45
CA GLY A 255 -13.90 -92.56 -20.45
C GLY A 255 -14.11 -91.08 -20.80
N SER A 256 -13.46 -90.06 -20.22
CA SER A 256 -12.28 -89.94 -19.36
C SER A 256 -12.23 -88.53 -18.73
N ARG A 257 -11.53 -88.40 -17.61
CA ARG A 257 -11.13 -87.15 -16.93
C ARG A 257 -10.18 -86.28 -17.78
N VAL A 258 -10.25 -84.96 -17.60
CA VAL A 258 -9.09 -84.03 -17.61
C VAL A 258 -9.35 -82.86 -16.63
N PRO A 259 -8.42 -82.56 -15.70
CA PRO A 259 -8.37 -81.30 -14.95
C PRO A 259 -7.14 -80.45 -15.36
N CYS A 260 -7.30 -79.14 -15.55
CA CYS A 260 -6.20 -78.15 -15.54
C CYS A 260 -6.81 -76.73 -15.65
N GLY A 261 -6.40 -75.69 -14.94
CA GLY A 261 -5.37 -75.51 -13.93
C GLY A 261 -5.66 -74.22 -13.16
N ARG A 262 -5.28 -74.17 -11.88
CA ARG A 262 -5.16 -72.91 -11.14
C ARG A 262 -3.86 -72.23 -11.57
N PRO A 263 -3.81 -70.89 -11.68
CA PRO A 263 -2.55 -70.19 -11.88
C PRO A 263 -1.73 -70.21 -10.58
N GLU A 264 -0.51 -70.75 -10.67
CA GLU A 264 0.60 -70.40 -9.79
C GLU A 264 0.84 -68.89 -9.95
N GLY A 265 0.81 -68.05 -8.92
CA GLY A 265 1.70 -68.12 -7.77
C GLY A 265 2.92 -67.23 -8.03
N ALA A 266 2.76 -65.91 -7.78
CA ALA A 266 3.80 -64.89 -7.62
C ALA A 266 4.66 -64.43 -8.83
N SER A 267 4.75 -65.16 -9.95
CA SER A 267 5.52 -64.67 -11.13
C SER A 267 4.67 -63.92 -12.18
N GLY A 268 3.36 -64.18 -12.23
CA GLY A 268 2.45 -63.60 -13.23
C GLY A 268 2.16 -62.11 -13.01
N ASP A 269 1.98 -61.70 -11.75
CA ASP A 269 1.61 -60.32 -11.41
C ASP A 269 2.71 -59.32 -11.77
N LEU A 270 3.98 -59.74 -11.68
CA LEU A 270 5.13 -58.91 -12.03
C LEU A 270 5.30 -58.76 -13.55
N GLN A 271 4.93 -59.79 -14.29
CA GLN A 271 4.91 -59.75 -15.74
C GLN A 271 3.76 -58.87 -16.24
N LEU A 272 2.61 -58.91 -15.57
CA LEU A 272 1.50 -57.98 -15.79
C LEU A 272 1.90 -56.52 -15.54
N VAL A 273 2.62 -56.23 -14.45
CA VAL A 273 3.09 -54.87 -14.14
C VAL A 273 4.10 -54.38 -15.19
N ARG A 274 5.03 -55.24 -15.64
CA ARG A 274 5.96 -54.91 -16.72
C ARG A 274 5.26 -54.69 -18.05
N GLU A 275 4.20 -55.43 -18.33
CA GLU A 275 3.39 -55.29 -19.54
C GLU A 275 2.51 -54.03 -19.51
N ALA A 276 1.96 -53.70 -18.34
CA ALA A 276 1.24 -52.46 -18.10
C ALA A 276 2.14 -51.22 -18.27
N LEU A 277 3.36 -51.24 -17.72
CA LEU A 277 4.34 -50.14 -17.89
C LEU A 277 4.77 -49.99 -19.35
N ARG A 278 4.98 -51.10 -20.07
CA ARG A 278 5.27 -51.08 -21.52
C ARG A 278 4.11 -50.53 -22.34
N SER A 279 2.87 -50.90 -22.00
CA SER A 279 1.67 -50.35 -22.63
C SER A 279 1.51 -48.86 -22.35
N LEU A 280 1.82 -48.42 -21.14
CA LEU A 280 1.81 -47.00 -20.75
C LEU A 280 2.86 -46.23 -21.57
N ARG A 281 4.06 -46.78 -21.75
CA ARG A 281 5.12 -46.19 -22.56
C ARG A 281 4.71 -46.01 -24.02
N ASN A 282 3.98 -46.97 -24.58
CA ASN A 282 3.45 -46.89 -25.95
C ASN A 282 2.33 -45.85 -26.11
N SER A 283 1.74 -45.37 -25.01
CA SER A 283 0.73 -44.30 -25.04
C SER A 283 1.32 -42.89 -25.11
N PHE A 284 2.64 -42.73 -24.91
CA PHE A 284 3.35 -41.45 -24.97
C PHE A 284 4.31 -41.39 -26.16
N SER A 285 4.46 -40.21 -26.77
CA SER A 285 5.42 -40.00 -27.87
C SER A 285 6.86 -40.14 -27.38
N GLY A 286 7.82 -40.53 -28.24
CA GLY A 286 9.20 -40.85 -27.82
C GLY A 286 10.00 -39.73 -27.16
N HIS A 287 9.51 -38.49 -27.17
CA HIS A 287 10.15 -37.32 -26.54
C HIS A 287 9.29 -36.73 -25.40
N ASP A 288 8.31 -37.47 -24.89
CA ASP A 288 7.46 -37.01 -23.80
C ASP A 288 8.26 -36.90 -22.49
N PRO A 289 8.24 -35.76 -21.77
CA PRO A 289 8.85 -35.63 -20.47
C PRO A 289 8.42 -36.74 -19.52
N GLN A 290 7.19 -37.27 -19.60
CA GLN A 290 6.67 -38.28 -18.67
C GLN A 290 7.36 -39.65 -18.74
N HIS A 291 8.22 -39.91 -19.74
CA HIS A 291 9.05 -41.13 -19.79
C HIS A 291 10.00 -41.24 -18.59
N HIS A 292 10.55 -40.13 -18.07
CA HIS A 292 11.44 -40.17 -16.89
C HIS A 292 10.75 -40.73 -15.64
N THR A 293 9.45 -40.44 -15.51
CA THR A 293 8.60 -40.94 -14.42
C THR A 293 8.35 -42.44 -14.56
N ILE A 294 8.15 -42.93 -15.79
CA ILE A 294 8.01 -44.37 -16.09
C ILE A 294 9.32 -45.10 -15.78
N ASP A 295 10.45 -44.55 -16.22
CA ASP A 295 11.78 -45.12 -15.96
C ASP A 295 12.09 -45.17 -14.45
N SER A 296 11.73 -44.12 -13.70
CA SER A 296 11.89 -44.07 -12.24
C SER A 296 11.07 -45.14 -11.52
N LEU A 297 9.86 -45.44 -12.02
CA LEU A 297 9.01 -46.50 -11.48
C LEU A 297 9.55 -47.89 -11.81
N GLU A 298 10.02 -48.12 -13.04
CA GLU A 298 10.67 -49.38 -13.44
C GLU A 298 11.92 -49.67 -12.59
N GLN A 299 12.70 -48.63 -12.31
CA GLN A 299 13.88 -48.72 -11.47
C GLN A 299 13.53 -48.97 -10.00
N GLY A 300 12.47 -48.33 -9.49
CA GLY A 300 11.96 -48.57 -8.13
C GLY A 300 11.47 -50.01 -7.93
N ILE A 301 10.74 -50.56 -8.90
CA ILE A 301 10.26 -51.95 -8.89
C ILE A 301 11.44 -52.94 -8.96
N SER A 302 12.44 -52.65 -9.80
CA SER A 302 13.64 -53.48 -9.91
C SER A 302 14.46 -53.51 -8.61
N SER A 303 14.60 -52.35 -7.94
CA SER A 303 15.25 -52.23 -6.63
C SER A 303 14.49 -52.96 -5.52
N LEU A 304 13.15 -52.86 -5.52
CA LEU A 304 12.30 -53.60 -4.58
C LEU A 304 12.44 -55.11 -4.76
N MET A 305 12.49 -55.57 -6.01
CA MET A 305 12.70 -56.97 -6.36
C MET A 305 14.05 -57.47 -5.88
N GLU A 306 15.12 -56.72 -6.12
CA GLU A 306 16.45 -57.09 -5.65
C GLU A 306 16.51 -57.17 -4.11
N ARG A 307 15.85 -56.24 -3.42
CA ARG A 307 15.73 -56.26 -1.95
C ARG A 307 14.92 -57.45 -1.44
N LEU A 308 13.84 -57.82 -2.13
CA LEU A 308 13.04 -59.01 -1.82
C LEU A 308 13.86 -60.29 -2.01
N HIS A 309 14.59 -60.42 -3.11
CA HIS A 309 15.45 -61.58 -3.35
C HIS A 309 16.59 -61.69 -2.33
N ARG A 310 17.20 -60.56 -1.94
CA ARG A 310 18.20 -60.53 -0.86
C ARG A 310 17.60 -60.95 0.48
N MET A 311 16.40 -60.45 0.80
CA MET A 311 15.68 -60.82 2.04
C MET A 311 15.28 -62.31 2.05
N GLU A 312 14.88 -62.86 0.91
CA GLU A 312 14.51 -64.27 0.75
C GLU A 312 15.74 -65.20 0.80
N ALA A 313 16.88 -64.75 0.26
CA ALA A 313 18.17 -65.41 0.40
C ALA A 313 18.69 -65.36 1.84
N GLN A 314 18.51 -64.23 2.53
CA GLN A 314 18.91 -64.03 3.92
C GLN A 314 18.04 -64.86 4.88
N LYS A 315 16.74 -65.00 4.62
CA LYS A 315 15.83 -65.91 5.36
C LYS A 315 16.19 -67.39 5.21
N ARG A 316 16.84 -67.77 4.10
CA ARG A 316 17.42 -69.12 3.92
C ARG A 316 18.75 -69.28 4.67
N GLN A 317 19.53 -68.21 4.83
CA GLN A 317 20.79 -68.18 5.58
C GLN A 317 20.57 -68.21 7.11
N GLU A 318 19.56 -67.50 7.61
CA GLU A 318 19.25 -67.35 9.05
C GLU A 318 18.67 -68.62 9.69
N ARG A 319 18.21 -69.61 8.91
CA ARG A 319 17.82 -70.93 9.44
C ARG A 319 19.00 -71.82 9.84
N ARG A 320 20.25 -71.35 9.69
CA ARG A 320 21.46 -72.15 10.00
C ARG A 320 22.33 -71.65 11.15
N VAL A 321 22.08 -70.48 11.75
CA VAL A 321 22.88 -70.00 12.90
C VAL A 321 22.07 -69.09 13.82
N THR A 322 22.00 -69.44 15.11
CA THR A 322 21.76 -68.55 16.27
C THR A 322 22.72 -68.99 17.40
N PRO A 323 22.94 -68.22 18.49
CA PRO A 323 22.52 -66.84 18.83
C PRO A 323 23.66 -65.93 19.41
N ALA A 324 23.37 -64.65 19.66
CA ALA A 324 23.48 -63.94 20.97
C ALA A 324 23.99 -62.49 20.93
N ALA A 325 23.33 -61.64 21.75
CA ALA A 325 23.75 -60.35 22.38
C ALA A 325 24.01 -59.14 21.43
N GLU A 326 23.79 -57.87 21.76
CA GLU A 326 23.17 -57.10 22.87
C GLU A 326 23.12 -55.61 22.41
N ALA A 327 22.34 -54.79 23.13
CA ALA A 327 22.42 -53.31 23.27
C ALA A 327 21.91 -52.38 22.15
N GLY A 328 20.98 -51.47 22.52
CA GLY A 328 20.36 -50.40 21.69
C GLY A 328 21.24 -49.14 21.57
N PRO A 329 20.73 -47.88 21.64
CA PRO A 329 19.35 -47.37 21.55
C PRO A 329 19.21 -46.24 20.49
N LEU A 330 18.00 -45.92 19.99
CA LEU A 330 17.78 -44.64 19.31
C LEU A 330 16.42 -44.01 19.63
N VAL A 331 16.54 -42.86 20.29
CA VAL A 331 15.62 -41.73 20.38
C VAL A 331 15.25 -41.24 18.97
N ARG A 332 13.97 -40.90 18.75
CA ARG A 332 13.48 -39.65 18.11
C ARG A 332 12.05 -39.80 17.54
N SER A 333 11.08 -39.71 18.45
CA SER A 333 9.77 -39.07 18.27
C SER A 333 9.99 -37.56 17.96
N LEU A 334 9.24 -36.79 17.18
CA LEU A 334 7.91 -36.87 16.56
C LEU A 334 7.90 -36.02 15.27
N ALA A 335 7.12 -36.44 14.28
CA ALA A 335 6.41 -35.52 13.39
C ALA A 335 4.96 -36.00 13.37
N GLN A 336 4.05 -35.22 13.95
CA GLN A 336 2.65 -35.13 13.51
C GLN A 336 1.95 -33.99 14.23
N LEU A 337 1.52 -33.03 13.41
CA LEU A 337 0.52 -32.01 13.70
C LEU A 337 -0.78 -32.67 14.20
N PRO A 338 -1.60 -31.92 14.95
CA PRO A 338 -2.96 -31.79 14.46
C PRO A 338 -3.54 -30.37 14.56
N HIS A 339 -4.61 -30.24 13.78
CA HIS A 339 -5.46 -29.09 13.52
C HIS A 339 -6.02 -28.38 14.76
N SER A 340 -6.32 -27.10 14.52
CA SER A 340 -7.17 -26.18 15.29
C SER A 340 -8.42 -26.83 15.88
N HIS A 341 -8.82 -26.41 17.10
CA HIS A 341 -10.14 -25.83 17.41
C HIS A 341 -10.18 -25.43 18.91
N SER A 342 -10.52 -24.17 19.15
CA SER A 342 -11.13 -23.52 20.33
C SER A 342 -10.66 -23.85 21.76
N THR A 343 -10.08 -22.81 22.39
CA THR A 343 -10.04 -22.44 23.82
C THR A 343 -10.41 -23.48 24.88
N PRO A 344 -9.54 -23.61 25.89
CA PRO A 344 -9.98 -23.30 27.25
C PRO A 344 -9.07 -22.30 28.00
N ALA A 345 -9.68 -21.74 29.03
CA ALA A 345 -9.23 -20.75 30.00
C ALA A 345 -7.74 -20.77 30.42
N MET A 346 -7.19 -19.56 30.45
CA MET A 346 -6.41 -18.98 31.56
C MET A 346 -5.40 -19.91 32.25
N SER A 347 -4.27 -20.12 31.58
CA SER A 347 -2.98 -20.31 32.25
C SER A 347 -2.09 -19.18 31.75
N SER A 348 -2.16 -18.03 32.41
CA SER A 348 -1.41 -16.83 32.01
C SER A 348 0.07 -16.97 32.37
N SER A 349 0.78 -17.83 31.64
CA SER A 349 2.13 -17.46 31.24
C SER A 349 1.99 -16.14 30.48
N ALA A 350 2.37 -15.04 31.13
CA ALA A 350 2.35 -13.69 30.61
C ALA A 350 3.10 -13.64 29.29
N CYS A 351 2.42 -13.87 28.16
CA CYS A 351 3.03 -13.81 26.85
C CYS A 351 2.34 -12.75 26.00
N THR A 352 3.16 -11.99 25.29
CA THR A 352 2.72 -10.92 24.41
C THR A 352 2.83 -11.39 22.98
N LYS A 353 1.72 -11.31 22.26
CA LYS A 353 1.65 -11.63 20.85
C LYS A 353 2.18 -10.45 20.04
N VAL A 354 3.16 -10.72 19.19
CA VAL A 354 3.82 -9.71 18.35
C VAL A 354 3.60 -10.03 16.89
N LEU A 355 3.16 -9.03 16.14
CA LEU A 355 3.02 -9.08 14.69
C LEU A 355 4.04 -8.11 14.09
N TYR A 356 4.97 -8.58 13.27
CA TYR A 356 5.97 -7.71 12.67
C TYR A 356 6.01 -7.81 11.14
N PHE A 357 6.23 -6.68 10.51
CA PHE A 357 6.39 -6.54 9.06
C PHE A 357 7.87 -6.31 8.74
N THR A 358 8.32 -6.83 7.61
CA THR A 358 9.71 -6.68 7.13
C THR A 358 9.68 -6.38 5.64
N ASP A 359 10.63 -5.60 5.13
CA ASP A 359 10.65 -5.23 3.69
C ASP A 359 10.81 -6.43 2.75
N ARG A 360 11.37 -7.53 3.25
CA ARG A 360 11.57 -8.77 2.47
C ARG A 360 10.30 -9.59 2.25
N SER A 361 9.21 -9.29 2.96
CA SER A 361 7.99 -10.13 2.95
C SER A 361 6.73 -9.29 3.11
N LEU A 362 5.81 -9.44 2.16
CA LEU A 362 4.48 -8.80 2.21
C LEU A 362 3.55 -9.46 3.24
N THR A 363 3.87 -10.66 3.72
CA THR A 363 3.10 -11.35 4.77
C THR A 363 3.73 -11.08 6.13
N PRO A 364 2.98 -10.53 7.12
CA PRO A 364 3.51 -10.28 8.44
C PRO A 364 3.83 -11.59 9.16
N PHE A 365 4.88 -11.53 9.97
CA PHE A 365 5.31 -12.62 10.84
C PHE A 365 4.75 -12.45 12.24
N MET A 366 4.55 -13.56 12.92
CA MET A 366 3.89 -13.59 14.22
C MET A 366 4.70 -14.42 15.21
N VAL A 367 5.10 -13.80 16.32
CA VAL A 367 5.87 -14.42 17.40
C VAL A 367 5.23 -14.12 18.74
N ASN A 368 5.52 -14.95 19.75
CA ASN A 368 5.04 -14.76 21.11
C ASN A 368 6.23 -14.59 22.04
N ILE A 369 6.30 -13.46 22.72
CA ILE A 369 7.35 -13.18 23.72
C ILE A 369 6.81 -13.58 25.09
N PRO A 370 7.52 -14.40 25.89
CA PRO A 370 7.08 -14.82 27.22
C PRO A 370 7.27 -13.73 28.29
N LYS A 371 6.79 -12.52 28.00
CA LYS A 371 6.70 -11.37 28.91
C LYS A 371 5.35 -10.67 28.77
N ARG A 372 4.91 -9.99 29.83
CA ARG A 372 3.65 -9.22 29.87
C ARG A 372 3.78 -7.95 29.02
N LEU A 373 2.68 -7.53 28.39
CA LEU A 373 2.64 -6.27 27.66
C LEU A 373 2.89 -5.11 28.65
N GLY A 374 3.90 -4.29 28.40
CA GLY A 374 4.43 -3.28 29.33
C GLY A 374 5.75 -3.67 30.03
N GLU A 375 6.17 -4.93 29.95
CA GLU A 375 7.49 -5.40 30.40
C GLU A 375 8.40 -5.85 29.25
N VAL A 376 7.84 -5.93 28.03
CA VAL A 376 8.57 -6.31 26.82
C VAL A 376 9.44 -5.13 26.41
N THR A 377 10.76 -5.34 26.37
CA THR A 377 11.70 -4.33 25.88
C THR A 377 12.12 -4.60 24.44
N LEU A 378 12.77 -3.61 23.82
CA LEU A 378 13.33 -3.77 22.47
C LEU A 378 14.29 -4.95 22.37
N LYS A 379 15.11 -5.18 23.40
CA LYS A 379 16.00 -6.34 23.49
C LYS A 379 15.27 -7.68 23.41
N ASP A 380 14.15 -7.81 24.10
CA ASP A 380 13.34 -9.03 24.08
C ASP A 380 12.75 -9.27 22.69
N PHE A 381 12.31 -8.20 22.04
CA PHE A 381 11.81 -8.27 20.67
C PHE A 381 12.91 -8.67 19.68
N LYS A 382 14.10 -8.06 19.76
CA LYS A 382 15.28 -8.43 18.96
C LYS A 382 15.65 -9.90 19.13
N ALA A 383 15.68 -10.38 20.37
CA ALA A 383 15.95 -11.78 20.68
C ALA A 383 14.88 -12.75 20.15
N ALA A 384 13.62 -12.30 20.07
CA ALA A 384 12.50 -13.13 19.59
C ALA A 384 12.43 -13.23 18.05
N ILE A 385 12.88 -12.21 17.33
CA ILE A 385 12.90 -12.22 15.86
C ILE A 385 14.19 -12.81 15.28
N ASP A 386 15.26 -12.88 16.07
CA ASP A 386 16.57 -13.46 15.72
C ASP A 386 17.06 -13.07 14.31
N ARG A 387 17.10 -11.75 14.04
CA ARG A 387 17.57 -11.21 12.77
C ARG A 387 18.95 -10.59 12.93
N GLU A 388 19.89 -11.04 12.11
CA GLU A 388 21.23 -10.46 12.01
C GLU A 388 21.17 -9.14 11.20
N GLY A 389 21.88 -8.10 11.66
CA GLY A 389 21.99 -6.80 10.97
C GLY A 389 21.55 -5.59 11.80
N THR A 390 21.84 -4.39 11.29
CA THR A 390 21.33 -3.11 11.82
C THR A 390 19.95 -2.84 11.24
N HIS A 391 18.94 -2.80 12.11
CA HIS A 391 17.55 -2.58 11.71
C HIS A 391 16.96 -1.43 12.53
N ARG A 392 16.03 -0.68 11.93
CA ARG A 392 15.20 0.30 12.61
C ARG A 392 13.86 -0.32 12.98
N TYR A 393 13.39 0.00 14.18
CA TYR A 393 12.23 -0.67 14.80
C TYR A 393 11.15 0.35 15.10
N HIS A 394 10.06 0.28 14.32
CA HIS A 394 8.89 1.11 14.52
C HIS A 394 7.74 0.28 15.10
N PHE A 395 7.00 0.83 16.04
CA PHE A 395 5.90 0.16 16.72
C PHE A 395 4.62 0.98 16.60
N LYS A 396 3.49 0.30 16.46
CA LYS A 396 2.19 0.95 16.46
C LYS A 396 1.84 1.34 17.89
N ALA A 397 1.69 2.63 18.13
CA ALA A 397 1.37 3.18 19.43
C ALA A 397 0.10 4.04 19.38
N LEU A 398 -0.52 4.23 20.54
CA LEU A 398 -1.61 5.18 20.73
C LEU A 398 -1.05 6.39 21.49
N ASP A 399 -0.83 7.48 20.77
CA ASP A 399 -0.47 8.76 21.33
C ASP A 399 -1.72 9.49 21.86
N PRO A 400 -1.70 10.05 23.08
CA PRO A 400 -2.85 10.76 23.67
C PRO A 400 -3.33 11.99 22.88
N GLU A 401 -2.45 12.65 22.14
CA GLU A 401 -2.72 13.89 21.41
C GLU A 401 -2.99 13.64 19.91
N PHE A 402 -2.24 12.72 19.31
CA PHE A 402 -2.23 12.46 17.86
C PHE A 402 -2.94 11.15 17.46
N GLY A 403 -3.37 10.33 18.42
CA GLY A 403 -4.07 9.08 18.14
C GLY A 403 -3.12 7.97 17.68
N THR A 404 -3.42 7.29 16.57
CA THR A 404 -2.60 6.14 16.14
C THR A 404 -1.31 6.61 15.45
N VAL A 405 -0.16 6.30 16.02
CA VAL A 405 1.15 6.70 15.49
C VAL A 405 2.09 5.50 15.29
N LYS A 406 3.17 5.71 14.52
CA LYS A 406 4.31 4.81 14.43
C LYS A 406 5.45 5.41 15.25
N GLU A 407 5.73 4.81 16.39
CA GLU A 407 6.78 5.26 17.31
C GLU A 407 8.07 4.47 17.03
N GLU A 408 9.19 5.16 16.89
CA GLU A 408 10.51 4.52 16.74
C GLU A 408 11.14 4.31 18.12
N VAL A 409 11.67 3.12 18.37
CA VAL A 409 12.33 2.78 19.64
C VAL A 409 13.79 2.42 19.37
N PHE A 410 14.71 3.10 20.06
CA PHE A 410 16.15 3.03 19.80
C PHE A 410 16.92 2.20 20.83
N HIS A 411 16.60 2.32 22.13
CA HIS A 411 17.40 1.68 23.18
C HIS A 411 16.85 0.29 23.52
N ASP A 412 17.75 -0.65 23.75
CA ASP A 412 17.44 -2.06 24.04
C ASP A 412 16.60 -2.24 25.33
N ASP A 413 16.75 -1.32 26.27
CA ASP A 413 16.06 -1.35 27.56
C ASP A 413 14.71 -0.59 27.54
N ASP A 414 14.37 0.08 26.44
CA ASP A 414 13.11 0.80 26.28
C ASP A 414 11.92 -0.18 26.15
N ILE A 415 10.82 0.15 26.82
CA ILE A 415 9.59 -0.66 26.79
C ILE A 415 8.87 -0.41 25.47
N ILE A 416 8.48 -1.49 24.79
CA ILE A 416 7.75 -1.41 23.52
C ILE A 416 6.28 -1.03 23.77
N PRO A 417 5.72 -0.04 23.04
CA PRO A 417 4.32 0.32 23.16
C PRO A 417 3.38 -0.77 22.65
N GLY A 418 2.26 -0.94 23.33
CA GLY A 418 1.23 -1.92 22.99
C GLY A 418 0.07 -1.32 22.18
N TRP A 419 -0.48 -2.12 21.26
CA TRP A 419 -1.70 -1.82 20.53
C TRP A 419 -2.72 -2.94 20.71
N GLU A 420 -3.87 -2.63 21.32
CA GLU A 420 -4.99 -3.57 21.53
C GLU A 420 -4.56 -4.91 22.18
N GLY A 421 -3.67 -4.86 23.18
CA GLY A 421 -3.19 -6.05 23.88
C GLY A 421 -2.15 -6.88 23.11
N LYS A 422 -1.60 -6.34 22.02
CA LYS A 422 -0.56 -6.95 21.17
C LYS A 422 0.53 -5.93 20.88
N ILE A 423 1.60 -6.37 20.22
CA ILE A 423 2.60 -5.48 19.64
C ILE A 423 2.51 -5.60 18.13
N VAL A 424 2.48 -4.46 17.43
CA VAL A 424 2.57 -4.40 15.97
C VAL A 424 3.81 -3.62 15.61
N ALA A 425 4.73 -4.24 14.88
CA ALA A 425 6.05 -3.68 14.58
C ALA A 425 6.35 -3.64 13.07
N TRP A 426 7.16 -2.69 12.64
CA TRP A 426 7.79 -2.64 11.33
C TRP A 426 9.31 -2.65 11.55
N VAL A 427 9.97 -3.63 10.92
CA VAL A 427 11.41 -3.83 11.00
C VAL A 427 11.99 -3.49 9.63
N GLU A 428 12.61 -2.33 9.56
CA GLU A 428 13.22 -1.78 8.34
C GLU A 428 14.73 -2.05 8.38
N GLU A 429 15.32 -2.55 7.30
CA GLU A 429 16.77 -2.73 7.23
C GLU A 429 17.42 -1.36 7.11
N ASP A 430 18.36 -1.05 8.01
CA ASP A 430 19.08 0.21 7.94
C ASP A 430 20.15 0.08 6.85
N HIS A 431 19.75 0.36 5.61
CA HIS A 431 20.70 0.56 4.51
C HIS A 431 21.43 1.86 4.82
N GLY A 432 22.56 1.77 5.51
CA GLY A 432 23.47 2.89 5.64
C GLY A 432 23.76 3.44 4.24
N GLU A 433 23.18 4.59 3.92
CA GLU A 433 23.55 5.34 2.74
C GLU A 433 25.03 5.69 2.87
N ASN A 434 25.85 5.06 2.04
CA ASN A 434 27.27 5.36 1.90
C ASN A 434 27.58 5.61 0.43
#